data_AF-A0A426FGC9-F1
#
_entry.id   AF-A0A426FGC9-F1
#
_cell.length_a   1.000
_cell.length_b   1.000
_cell.length_c   1.000
_cell.angle_alpha   90.00
_cell.angle_beta   90.00
_cell.angle_gamma   90.00
#
_symmetry.space_group_name_H-M   'P 1'
#
loop_
_entity.id
_entity.type
_entity.pdbx_description
1 polymer ?
#
loop_
_entity_poly.entity_id
_entity_poly.type
_entity_poly.pdbx_seq_one_letter_code
_entity_poly.pdbx_strand_id
1 'polypeptide(L)'
;MLDLVKAQTERIDATFLEPACGSGNFLAEILRRKLAVVEKQSFIGKTKKRNQYKYEFDAILAISSLYGIELLQDNVEQCHQRLLSIFNAQYQSYFPNTFQPKCLKTAEHILKKNILCGNALTMKSETIDPITKQLLPNDPLVFTEWKGIGSNIHRRDFIYQQTVETEKSGKAEINEQGQTEFFSIPIKTYPPIPFLCFLEELGND
;
A
#
# COMPACT_ATOMS: atom_id res chain seq x y z
N MET A 1 5.29 19.77 3.54
CA MET A 1 4.56 18.82 2.69
C MET A 1 3.48 18.05 3.47
N LEU A 2 3.79 17.48 4.64
CA LEU A 2 2.83 16.71 5.45
C LEU A 2 1.55 17.44 5.87
N ASP A 3 1.59 18.76 6.04
CA ASP A 3 0.39 19.53 6.41
C ASP A 3 -0.57 19.73 5.23
N LEU A 4 -0.10 19.58 3.99
CA LEU A 4 -0.92 19.70 2.78
C LEU A 4 -1.91 18.55 2.62
N VAL A 5 -1.68 17.43 3.32
CA VAL A 5 -2.46 16.20 3.19
C VAL A 5 -3.16 15.79 4.48
N LYS A 6 -3.22 16.69 5.48
CA LYS A 6 -3.74 16.38 6.82
C LYS A 6 -5.17 15.84 6.78
N ALA A 7 -6.07 16.50 6.04
CA ALA A 7 -7.47 16.08 5.95
C ALA A 7 -7.62 14.67 5.36
N GLN A 8 -6.78 14.30 4.39
CA GLN A 8 -6.77 12.97 3.80
C GLN A 8 -6.28 11.92 4.80
N THR A 9 -5.33 12.27 5.69
CA THR A 9 -4.85 11.32 6.73
C THR A 9 -5.89 11.04 7.82
N GLU A 10 -6.94 11.86 7.94
CA GLU A 10 -8.07 11.62 8.85
C GLU A 10 -9.04 10.54 8.32
N ARG A 11 -8.94 10.19 7.03
CA ARG A 11 -9.65 9.06 6.43
C ARG A 11 -8.70 7.86 6.34
N ILE A 12 -9.03 6.79 7.06
CA ILE A 12 -8.19 5.59 7.15
C ILE A 12 -8.00 4.92 5.78
N ASP A 13 -8.99 5.00 4.90
CA ASP A 13 -9.06 4.40 3.57
C ASP A 13 -8.49 5.30 2.45
N ALA A 14 -8.15 6.57 2.73
CA ALA A 14 -7.62 7.46 1.71
C ALA A 14 -6.24 6.99 1.22
N THR A 15 -6.12 6.73 -0.08
CA THR A 15 -4.90 6.22 -0.69
C THR A 15 -3.82 7.28 -0.84
N PHE A 16 -2.56 6.89 -0.58
CA PHE A 16 -1.35 7.69 -0.80
C PHE A 16 -0.35 6.92 -1.63
N LEU A 17 0.19 7.54 -2.67
CA LEU A 17 1.30 7.03 -3.45
C LEU A 17 2.48 8.00 -3.33
N GLU A 18 3.60 7.54 -2.79
CA GLU A 18 4.85 8.29 -2.76
C GLU A 18 5.79 7.80 -3.89
N PRO A 19 5.93 8.55 -5.00
CA PRO A 19 6.95 8.25 -6.01
C PRO A 19 8.33 8.59 -5.44
N ALA A 20 9.28 7.66 -5.52
CA ALA A 20 10.59 7.72 -4.85
C ALA A 20 10.48 7.78 -3.31
N CYS A 21 9.84 6.77 -2.72
CA CYS A 21 9.54 6.77 -1.28
C CYS A 21 10.78 6.62 -0.37
N GLY A 22 11.95 6.30 -0.93
CA GLY A 22 13.18 6.06 -0.17
C GLY A 22 12.94 5.02 0.94
N SER A 23 13.49 5.28 2.13
CA SER A 23 13.23 4.45 3.32
C SER A 23 11.86 4.69 3.98
N GLY A 24 10.95 5.44 3.36
CA GLY A 24 9.55 5.59 3.78
C GLY A 24 9.31 6.61 4.89
N ASN A 25 10.05 7.72 4.93
CA ASN A 25 9.87 8.75 5.98
C ASN A 25 8.49 9.42 5.93
N PHE A 26 8.00 9.74 4.73
CA PHE A 26 6.71 10.40 4.56
C PHE A 26 5.55 9.41 4.76
N LEU A 27 5.62 8.21 4.16
CA LEU A 27 4.66 7.13 4.42
C LEU A 27 4.59 6.76 5.91
N ALA A 28 5.71 6.76 6.64
CA ALA A 28 5.74 6.49 8.07
C ALA A 28 4.90 7.51 8.86
N GLU A 29 4.98 8.78 8.51
CA GLU A 29 4.22 9.82 9.19
C GLU A 29 2.73 9.79 8.83
N ILE A 30 2.39 9.46 7.57
CA ILE A 30 1.01 9.19 7.16
C ILE A 30 0.45 8.00 7.98
N LEU A 31 1.23 6.91 8.09
CA LEU A 31 0.82 5.73 8.85
C LEU A 31 0.54 6.08 10.31
N ARG A 32 1.42 6.83 10.97
CA ARG A 32 1.20 7.26 12.38
C ARG A 32 -0.10 8.05 12.53
N ARG A 33 -0.39 8.97 11.62
CA ARG A 33 -1.62 9.78 11.65
C ARG A 33 -2.87 8.93 11.44
N LYS A 34 -2.84 8.03 10.44
CA LYS A 34 -3.95 7.10 10.20
C LYS A 34 -4.16 6.17 11.40
N LEU A 35 -3.09 5.61 11.97
CA LEU A 35 -3.18 4.75 13.14
C LEU A 35 -3.72 5.48 14.39
N ALA A 36 -3.39 6.76 14.58
CA ALA A 36 -4.01 7.58 15.62
C ALA A 36 -5.53 7.76 15.42
N VAL A 37 -6.01 7.79 14.17
CA VAL A 37 -7.44 7.78 13.86
C VAL A 37 -8.05 6.41 14.15
N VAL A 38 -7.38 5.33 13.74
CA VAL A 38 -7.78 3.94 14.03
C VAL A 38 -7.96 3.71 15.52
N GLU A 39 -7.01 4.16 16.35
CA GLU A 39 -7.13 4.06 17.80
C GLU A 39 -8.41 4.74 18.31
N LYS A 40 -8.65 5.98 17.93
CA LYS A 40 -9.85 6.73 18.33
C LYS A 40 -11.13 6.05 17.90
N GLN A 41 -11.16 5.48 16.70
CA GLN A 41 -12.33 4.78 16.17
C GLN A 41 -12.56 3.42 16.83
N SER A 42 -11.52 2.79 17.38
CA SER A 42 -11.60 1.46 18.00
C SER A 42 -12.40 1.44 19.32
N PHE A 43 -12.64 2.58 19.95
CA PHE A 43 -13.36 2.63 21.23
C PHE A 43 -14.85 2.29 21.08
N ILE A 44 -15.38 1.48 22.00
CA ILE A 44 -16.80 1.12 22.07
C ILE A 44 -17.51 1.99 23.10
N GLY A 45 -18.49 2.78 22.65
CA GLY A 45 -19.43 3.50 23.52
C GLY A 45 -18.75 4.42 24.55
N LYS A 46 -19.45 4.71 25.66
CA LYS A 46 -18.93 5.59 26.73
C LYS A 46 -17.87 4.93 27.62
N THR A 47 -17.66 3.63 27.50
CA THR A 47 -16.83 2.83 28.43
C THR A 47 -15.33 2.93 28.13
N LYS A 48 -14.92 3.62 27.05
CA LYS A 48 -13.52 3.73 26.60
C LYS A 48 -12.79 2.38 26.47
N LYS A 49 -13.54 1.28 26.27
CA LYS A 49 -12.97 -0.03 25.99
C LYS A 49 -12.65 -0.12 24.49
N ARG A 50 -11.43 -0.54 24.15
CA ARG A 50 -11.06 -0.76 22.75
C ARG A 50 -11.63 -2.08 22.23
N ASN A 51 -12.17 -2.04 21.01
CA ASN A 51 -12.54 -3.22 20.23
C ASN A 51 -11.33 -3.67 19.41
N GLN A 52 -10.75 -4.80 19.79
CA GLN A 52 -9.58 -5.34 19.11
C GLN A 52 -9.85 -5.67 17.63
N TYR A 53 -10.96 -6.35 17.33
CA TYR A 53 -11.30 -6.74 15.97
C TYR A 53 -11.47 -5.52 15.06
N LYS A 54 -12.16 -4.47 15.57
CA LYS A 54 -12.29 -3.21 14.83
C LYS A 54 -10.94 -2.52 14.64
N TYR A 55 -10.11 -2.44 15.68
CA TYR A 55 -8.77 -1.88 15.57
C TYR A 55 -7.96 -2.60 14.49
N GLU A 56 -7.93 -3.94 14.53
CA GLU A 56 -7.18 -4.75 13.58
C GLU A 56 -7.66 -4.51 12.14
N PHE A 57 -8.98 -4.55 11.90
CA PHE A 57 -9.54 -4.31 10.58
C PHE A 57 -9.20 -2.89 10.07
N ASP A 58 -9.44 -1.86 10.87
CA ASP A 58 -9.19 -0.47 10.50
C ASP A 58 -7.68 -0.20 10.33
N ALA A 59 -6.82 -0.84 11.13
CA ALA A 59 -5.36 -0.74 11.00
C ALA A 59 -4.87 -1.40 9.71
N ILE A 60 -5.44 -2.55 9.32
CA ILE A 60 -5.15 -3.18 8.03
C ILE A 60 -5.59 -2.29 6.87
N LEU A 61 -6.76 -1.65 6.96
CA LEU A 61 -7.19 -0.67 5.94
C LEU A 61 -6.26 0.54 5.88
N ALA A 62 -5.79 1.03 7.03
CA ALA A 62 -4.84 2.13 7.09
C ALA A 62 -3.53 1.79 6.36
N ILE A 63 -2.94 0.62 6.62
CA ILE A 63 -1.69 0.23 5.96
C ILE A 63 -1.89 -0.12 4.48
N SER A 64 -3.04 -0.69 4.11
CA SER A 64 -3.36 -1.05 2.72
C SER A 64 -3.60 0.16 1.81
N SER A 65 -3.80 1.33 2.39
CA SER A 65 -3.94 2.60 1.66
C SER A 65 -2.60 3.28 1.36
N LEU A 66 -1.47 2.71 1.78
CA LEU A 66 -0.14 3.28 1.56
C LEU A 66 0.56 2.56 0.42
N TYR A 67 1.08 3.32 -0.54
CA TYR A 67 1.82 2.84 -1.70
C TYR A 67 3.10 3.64 -1.88
N GLY A 68 4.14 2.98 -2.38
CA GLY A 68 5.43 3.59 -2.62
C GLY A 68 6.13 2.93 -3.79
N ILE A 69 6.86 3.72 -4.56
CA ILE A 69 7.76 3.21 -5.59
C ILE A 69 9.14 3.73 -5.24
N GLU A 70 10.13 2.87 -5.25
CA GLU A 70 11.51 3.23 -4.95
C GLU A 70 12.47 2.49 -5.88
N LEU A 71 13.53 3.16 -6.32
CA LEU A 71 14.44 2.61 -7.31
C LEU A 71 15.39 1.57 -6.70
N LEU A 72 15.79 1.76 -5.44
CA LEU A 72 16.78 0.92 -4.78
C LEU A 72 16.11 -0.10 -3.84
N GLN A 73 16.42 -1.37 -4.06
CA GLN A 73 15.83 -2.49 -3.30
C GLN A 73 16.10 -2.41 -1.79
N ASP A 74 17.27 -1.93 -1.37
CA ASP A 74 17.61 -1.74 0.04
C ASP A 74 16.76 -0.66 0.73
N ASN A 75 16.41 0.40 0.00
CA ASN A 75 15.47 1.42 0.47
C ASN A 75 14.05 0.84 0.60
N VAL A 76 13.61 0.01 -0.35
CA VAL A 76 12.32 -0.70 -0.29
C VAL A 76 12.24 -1.56 0.97
N GLU A 77 13.28 -2.35 1.25
CA GLU A 77 13.35 -3.20 2.44
C GLU A 77 13.33 -2.39 3.74
N GLN A 78 14.07 -1.28 3.79
CA GLN A 78 14.03 -0.36 4.92
C GLN A 78 12.65 0.27 5.10
N CYS A 79 11.97 0.62 4.00
CA CYS A 79 10.60 1.13 4.02
C CYS A 79 9.62 0.09 4.59
N HIS A 80 9.67 -1.15 4.10
CA HIS A 80 8.87 -2.27 4.65
C HIS A 80 9.07 -2.42 6.15
N GLN A 81 10.33 -2.52 6.59
CA GLN A 81 10.67 -2.73 8.00
C GLN A 81 10.19 -1.57 8.88
N ARG A 82 10.36 -0.32 8.42
CA ARG A 82 9.93 0.87 9.14
C ARG A 82 8.41 0.91 9.33
N LEU A 83 7.66 0.73 8.24
CA LEU A 83 6.19 0.77 8.29
C LEU A 83 5.63 -0.37 9.15
N LEU A 84 6.17 -1.58 8.99
CA LEU A 84 5.77 -2.73 9.80
C LEU A 84 6.09 -2.53 11.28
N SER A 85 7.24 -1.95 11.60
CA SER A 85 7.64 -1.65 12.98
C SER A 85 6.71 -0.63 13.64
N ILE A 86 6.32 0.43 12.92
CA ILE A 86 5.35 1.43 13.41
C ILE A 86 4.00 0.78 13.69
N PHE A 87 3.51 -0.02 12.74
CA PHE A 87 2.26 -0.77 12.88
C PHE A 87 2.31 -1.70 14.11
N ASN A 88 3.35 -2.52 14.20
CA ASN A 88 3.50 -3.50 15.26
C ASN A 88 3.64 -2.85 16.65
N ALA A 89 4.47 -1.81 16.76
CA ALA A 89 4.68 -1.12 18.03
C ALA A 89 3.37 -0.55 18.58
N GLN A 90 2.55 0.09 17.74
CA GLN A 90 1.27 0.62 18.19
C GLN A 90 0.28 -0.50 18.53
N TYR A 91 0.18 -1.53 17.68
CA TYR A 91 -0.73 -2.64 17.90
C TYR A 91 -0.42 -3.38 19.22
N GLN A 92 0.84 -3.70 19.48
CA GLN A 92 1.28 -4.32 20.73
C GLN A 92 1.09 -3.40 21.94
N SER A 93 1.22 -2.07 21.78
CA SER A 93 0.97 -1.13 22.89
C SER A 93 -0.47 -1.15 23.39
N TYR A 94 -1.44 -1.43 22.49
CA TYR A 94 -2.87 -1.46 22.84
C TYR A 94 -3.37 -2.86 23.18
N PHE A 95 -2.77 -3.91 22.62
CA PHE A 95 -3.19 -5.30 22.81
C PHE A 95 -2.00 -6.22 23.16
N PRO A 96 -1.22 -5.93 24.21
CA PRO A 96 0.04 -6.62 24.50
C PRO A 96 -0.12 -8.13 24.73
N ASN A 97 -1.28 -8.57 25.21
CA ASN A 97 -1.55 -9.97 25.56
C ASN A 97 -2.40 -10.70 24.51
N THR A 98 -2.98 -9.98 23.55
CA THR A 98 -4.00 -10.53 22.65
C THR A 98 -3.72 -10.25 21.18
N PHE A 99 -2.68 -9.48 20.84
CA PHE A 99 -2.31 -9.23 19.46
C PHE A 99 -2.11 -10.54 18.69
N GLN A 100 -2.55 -10.57 17.44
CA GLN A 100 -2.57 -11.76 16.61
C GLN A 100 -1.41 -11.73 15.61
N PRO A 101 -0.52 -12.73 15.60
CA PRO A 101 0.54 -12.84 14.59
C PRO A 101 0.02 -12.83 13.16
N LYS A 102 -1.20 -13.36 12.93
CA LYS A 102 -1.85 -13.38 11.62
C LYS A 102 -2.11 -11.96 11.08
N CYS A 103 -2.52 -11.03 11.94
CA CYS A 103 -2.71 -9.62 11.58
C CYS A 103 -1.40 -8.97 11.14
N LEU A 104 -0.30 -9.22 11.87
CA LEU A 104 1.02 -8.69 11.52
C LEU A 104 1.52 -9.23 10.17
N LYS A 105 1.37 -10.54 9.93
CA LYS A 105 1.73 -11.15 8.66
C LYS A 105 0.87 -10.63 7.50
N THR A 106 -0.41 -10.36 7.72
CA THR A 106 -1.26 -9.66 6.74
C THR A 106 -0.68 -8.29 6.39
N ALA A 107 -0.34 -7.47 7.40
CA ALA A 107 0.23 -6.14 7.18
C ALA A 107 1.56 -6.20 6.40
N GLU A 108 2.44 -7.15 6.74
CA GLU A 108 3.69 -7.40 6.03
C GLU A 108 3.45 -7.77 4.55
N HIS A 109 2.49 -8.65 4.28
CA HIS A 109 2.15 -9.04 2.92
C HIS A 109 1.64 -7.87 2.08
N ILE A 110 0.77 -7.04 2.65
CA ILE A 110 0.24 -5.84 1.99
C ILE A 110 1.39 -4.88 1.66
N LEU A 111 2.31 -4.64 2.59
CA LEU A 111 3.47 -3.78 2.33
C LEU A 111 4.35 -4.29 1.19
N LYS A 112 4.56 -5.61 1.10
CA LYS A 112 5.31 -6.24 0.00
C LYS A 112 4.65 -6.02 -1.36
N LYS A 113 3.31 -5.96 -1.42
CA LYS A 113 2.55 -5.69 -2.66
C LYS A 113 2.42 -4.19 -2.97
N ASN A 114 2.48 -3.33 -1.95
CA ASN A 114 2.21 -1.91 -2.11
C ASN A 114 3.46 -1.03 -2.22
N ILE A 115 4.59 -1.46 -1.66
CA ILE A 115 5.87 -0.74 -1.75
C ILE A 115 6.77 -1.54 -2.71
N LEU A 116 6.93 -1.00 -3.92
CA LEU A 116 7.51 -1.71 -5.05
C LEU A 116 8.89 -1.16 -5.40
N CYS A 117 9.79 -2.06 -5.81
CA CYS A 117 11.08 -1.69 -6.39
C CYS A 117 10.91 -1.40 -7.88
N GLY A 118 11.10 -0.16 -8.31
CA GLY A 118 10.92 0.22 -9.70
C GLY A 118 11.08 1.69 -9.98
N ASN A 119 10.91 2.02 -11.26
CA ASN A 119 11.04 3.37 -11.76
C ASN A 119 9.65 4.00 -11.88
N ALA A 120 9.38 4.98 -11.03
CA ALA A 120 8.10 5.69 -10.98
C ALA A 120 7.80 6.52 -12.25
N LEU A 121 8.81 6.84 -13.07
CA LEU A 121 8.61 7.57 -14.33
C LEU A 121 8.14 6.63 -15.45
N THR A 122 8.67 5.41 -15.49
CA THR A 122 8.34 4.43 -16.53
C THR A 122 7.28 3.42 -16.11
N MET A 123 6.96 3.37 -14.80
CA MET A 123 6.11 2.37 -14.17
C MET A 123 6.58 0.93 -14.42
N LYS A 124 7.90 0.72 -14.42
CA LYS A 124 8.54 -0.59 -14.62
C LYS A 124 9.34 -1.04 -13.41
N SER A 125 9.40 -2.35 -13.23
CA SER A 125 10.21 -3.03 -12.24
C SER A 125 11.70 -2.87 -12.56
N GLU A 126 12.49 -2.54 -11.54
CA GLU A 126 13.95 -2.40 -11.64
C GLU A 126 14.63 -3.52 -10.85
N THR A 127 14.10 -4.74 -10.97
CA THR A 127 14.62 -5.89 -10.24
C THR A 127 15.98 -6.30 -10.80
N ILE A 128 16.96 -6.43 -9.90
CA ILE A 128 18.31 -6.88 -10.25
C ILE A 128 18.43 -8.37 -9.92
N ASP A 129 18.91 -9.17 -10.87
CA ASP A 129 19.25 -10.57 -10.65
C ASP A 129 20.32 -10.66 -9.54
N PRO A 130 20.06 -11.42 -8.46
CA PRO A 130 20.96 -11.47 -7.31
C PRO A 130 22.32 -12.08 -7.64
N ILE A 131 22.40 -12.95 -8.66
CA ILE A 131 23.60 -13.67 -9.09
C ILE A 131 24.33 -12.86 -10.18
N THR A 132 23.64 -12.48 -11.25
CA THR A 132 24.27 -11.86 -12.43
C THR A 132 24.45 -10.35 -12.26
N LYS A 133 23.78 -9.73 -11.27
CA LYS A 133 23.73 -8.28 -11.04
C LYS A 133 23.20 -7.48 -12.24
N GLN A 134 22.49 -8.14 -13.15
CA GLN A 134 21.84 -7.50 -14.30
C GLN A 134 20.38 -7.19 -14.00
N LEU A 135 19.84 -6.17 -14.66
CA LEU A 135 18.41 -5.90 -14.66
C LEU A 135 17.66 -7.07 -15.30
N LEU A 136 16.68 -7.60 -14.58
CA LEU A 136 15.69 -8.53 -15.10
C LEU A 136 14.79 -7.83 -16.14
N PRO A 137 13.97 -8.59 -16.89
CA PRO A 137 13.02 -7.99 -17.83
C PRO A 137 12.23 -6.85 -17.18
N ASN A 138 12.13 -5.75 -17.92
CA ASN A 138 11.61 -4.48 -17.45
C ASN A 138 10.07 -4.51 -17.44
N ASP A 139 9.53 -5.40 -16.60
CA ASP A 139 8.11 -5.72 -16.50
C ASP A 139 7.33 -4.55 -15.87
N PRO A 140 6.07 -4.33 -16.24
CA PRO A 140 5.25 -3.28 -15.65
C PRO A 140 5.06 -3.51 -14.15
N LEU A 141 5.06 -2.42 -13.37
CA LEU A 141 4.73 -2.47 -11.94
C LEU A 141 3.27 -2.87 -11.76
N VAL A 142 3.05 -4.00 -11.09
CA VAL A 142 1.72 -4.47 -10.71
C VAL A 142 1.34 -3.83 -9.37
N PHE A 143 0.29 -3.02 -9.40
CA PHE A 143 -0.31 -2.41 -8.21
C PHE A 143 -1.47 -3.26 -7.73
N THR A 144 -1.62 -3.33 -6.40
CA THR A 144 -2.72 -4.05 -5.75
C THR A 144 -3.58 -3.09 -4.96
N GLU A 145 -4.83 -2.85 -5.40
CA GLU A 145 -5.82 -2.09 -4.64
C GLU A 145 -6.50 -2.99 -3.60
N TRP A 146 -6.70 -2.43 -2.40
CA TRP A 146 -7.40 -3.06 -1.29
C TRP A 146 -8.59 -2.20 -0.85
N LYS A 147 -9.81 -2.76 -0.82
CA LYS A 147 -11.01 -2.04 -0.37
C LYS A 147 -11.76 -2.82 0.70
N GLY A 148 -12.08 -2.17 1.82
CA GLY A 148 -12.94 -2.74 2.85
C GLY A 148 -14.39 -2.81 2.39
N ILE A 149 -15.01 -3.99 2.49
CA ILE A 149 -16.44 -4.22 2.24
C ILE A 149 -17.01 -4.99 3.43
N GLY A 150 -17.73 -4.29 4.32
CA GLY A 150 -18.14 -4.85 5.60
C GLY A 150 -16.93 -5.20 6.45
N SER A 151 -16.78 -6.47 6.83
CA SER A 151 -15.62 -7.02 7.55
C SER A 151 -14.59 -7.70 6.64
N ASN A 152 -14.83 -7.67 5.34
CA ASN A 152 -13.98 -8.30 4.33
C ASN A 152 -13.17 -7.25 3.59
N ILE A 153 -12.14 -7.70 2.89
CA ILE A 153 -11.35 -6.87 1.99
C ILE A 153 -11.42 -7.47 0.59
N HIS A 154 -11.61 -6.60 -0.37
CA HIS A 154 -11.59 -6.88 -1.78
C HIS A 154 -10.23 -6.47 -2.35
N ARG A 155 -9.58 -7.37 -3.10
CA ARG A 155 -8.30 -7.14 -3.78
C ARG A 155 -8.50 -7.00 -5.29
N ARG A 156 -7.86 -6.00 -5.90
CA ARG A 156 -7.78 -5.85 -7.35
C ARG A 156 -6.34 -5.54 -7.79
N ASP A 157 -5.80 -6.34 -8.70
CA ASP A 157 -4.49 -6.11 -9.28
C ASP A 157 -4.62 -5.42 -10.64
N PHE A 158 -3.73 -4.48 -10.94
CA PHE A 158 -3.71 -3.71 -12.16
C PHE A 158 -2.31 -3.15 -12.45
N ILE A 159 -2.06 -2.71 -13.68
CA ILE A 159 -0.84 -1.98 -14.06
C ILE A 159 -1.21 -0.57 -14.52
N TYR A 160 -0.29 0.37 -14.39
CA TYR A 160 -0.39 1.67 -15.07
C TYR A 160 0.33 1.59 -16.39
N GLN A 161 -0.37 1.90 -17.48
CA GLN A 161 0.22 2.04 -18.80
C GLN A 161 0.20 3.50 -19.21
N GLN A 162 1.35 3.99 -19.67
CA GLN A 162 1.47 5.29 -20.31
C GLN A 162 0.61 5.27 -21.59
N THR A 163 -0.19 6.32 -21.80
CA THR A 163 -0.83 6.54 -23.10
C THR A 163 0.28 6.79 -24.12
N VAL A 164 0.73 5.73 -24.80
CA VAL A 164 1.61 5.87 -25.95
C VAL A 164 0.72 6.36 -27.08
N GLU A 165 1.06 7.54 -27.59
CA GLU A 165 0.59 8.07 -28.86
C GLU A 165 0.31 6.93 -29.84
N THR A 166 -0.93 6.79 -30.27
CA THR A 166 -1.22 6.05 -31.50
C THR A 166 -0.43 6.73 -32.62
N GLU A 167 0.76 6.22 -32.94
CA GLU A 167 1.61 6.61 -34.07
C GLU A 167 0.97 6.31 -35.45
N LYS A 168 -0.34 6.53 -35.62
CA LYS A 168 -1.01 6.50 -36.92
C LYS A 168 -1.93 7.68 -37.21
N SER A 169 -2.07 8.63 -36.29
CA SER A 169 -2.78 9.88 -36.58
C SER A 169 -2.34 10.94 -35.57
N GLY A 170 -1.42 11.81 -35.99
CA GLY A 170 -0.76 12.79 -35.14
C GLY A 170 -1.75 13.61 -34.30
N LYS A 171 -1.71 13.36 -33.00
CA LYS A 171 -2.05 14.24 -31.87
C LYS A 171 -1.79 13.44 -30.60
N ALA A 172 -0.68 13.76 -29.93
CA ALA A 172 -0.49 13.38 -28.54
C ALA A 172 -1.56 14.08 -27.70
N GLU A 173 -2.31 13.34 -26.89
CA GLU A 173 -3.15 13.95 -25.86
C GLU A 173 -2.26 14.29 -24.67
N ILE A 174 -1.68 15.48 -24.75
CA ILE A 174 -0.94 16.12 -23.67
C ILE A 174 -1.98 16.89 -22.86
N ASN A 175 -2.05 16.67 -21.55
CA ASN A 175 -2.93 17.49 -20.71
C ASN A 175 -2.47 18.97 -20.74
N GLU A 176 -3.30 19.90 -20.25
CA GLU A 176 -3.04 21.35 -20.28
C GLU A 176 -1.70 21.78 -19.62
N GLN A 177 -1.01 20.84 -18.94
CA GLN A 177 0.23 21.05 -18.19
C GLN A 177 1.44 20.31 -18.78
N GLY A 178 1.32 19.65 -19.93
CA GLY A 178 2.46 19.00 -20.58
C GLY A 178 2.77 17.59 -20.07
N GLN A 179 1.89 16.97 -19.26
CA GLN A 179 2.18 15.70 -18.59
C GLN A 179 1.50 14.51 -19.29
N THR A 180 2.21 13.39 -19.27
CA THR A 180 1.73 12.09 -19.72
C THR A 180 0.61 11.56 -18.83
N GLU A 181 -0.52 11.18 -19.41
CA GLU A 181 -1.58 10.47 -18.68
C GLU A 181 -1.30 8.97 -18.59
N PHE A 182 -1.50 8.41 -17.40
CA PHE A 182 -1.47 6.97 -17.15
C PHE A 182 -2.89 6.47 -16.92
N PHE A 183 -3.26 5.35 -17.54
CA PHE A 183 -4.51 4.66 -17.24
C PHE A 183 -4.24 3.29 -16.62
N SER A 184 -5.16 2.85 -15.76
CA SER A 184 -5.06 1.55 -15.09
C SER A 184 -5.64 0.45 -15.98
N ILE A 185 -4.87 -0.62 -16.23
CA ILE A 185 -5.35 -1.83 -16.89
C ILE A 185 -5.55 -2.92 -15.84
N PRO A 186 -6.78 -3.41 -15.62
CA PRO A 186 -7.03 -4.47 -14.65
C PRO A 186 -6.36 -5.78 -15.10
N ILE A 187 -5.71 -6.46 -14.16
CA ILE A 187 -5.15 -7.81 -14.36
C ILE A 187 -6.12 -8.84 -13.80
N LYS A 188 -6.48 -8.68 -12.52
CA LYS A 188 -7.28 -9.67 -11.80
C LYS A 188 -8.04 -9.04 -10.65
N THR A 189 -9.25 -9.53 -10.44
CA THR A 189 -10.10 -9.16 -9.31
C THR A 189 -10.39 -10.41 -8.51
N TYR A 190 -10.25 -10.31 -7.19
CA TYR A 190 -10.41 -11.45 -6.28
C TYR A 190 -11.72 -11.30 -5.48
N PRO A 191 -12.35 -12.42 -5.06
CA PRO A 191 -13.52 -12.35 -4.19
C PRO A 191 -13.18 -11.67 -2.85
N PRO A 192 -14.14 -10.98 -2.20
CA PRO A 192 -13.92 -10.41 -0.87
C PRO A 192 -13.70 -11.51 0.17
N ILE A 193 -12.62 -11.39 0.95
CA ILE A 193 -12.28 -12.36 2.01
C ILE A 193 -12.06 -11.68 3.36
N PRO A 194 -12.18 -12.41 4.49
CA PRO A 194 -11.87 -11.86 5.81
C PRO A 194 -10.41 -11.38 5.89
N PHE A 195 -10.16 -10.26 6.57
CA PHE A 195 -8.84 -9.62 6.58
C PHE A 195 -7.73 -10.45 7.25
N LEU A 196 -8.09 -11.48 8.01
CA LEU A 196 -7.13 -12.40 8.61
C LEU A 196 -6.85 -13.61 7.72
N CYS A 197 -7.59 -13.85 6.64
CA CYS A 197 -7.47 -15.06 5.82
C CYS A 197 -6.59 -14.90 4.58
N PHE A 198 -5.99 -13.73 4.33
CA PHE A 198 -5.22 -13.49 3.09
C PHE A 198 -4.15 -14.54 2.82
N LEU A 199 -3.38 -14.94 3.83
CA LEU A 199 -2.21 -15.81 3.66
C LEU A 199 -2.54 -17.23 3.16
N GLU A 200 -3.79 -17.68 3.31
CA GLU A 200 -4.21 -19.04 2.97
C GLU A 200 -4.61 -19.18 1.50
N GLU A 201 -5.03 -18.10 0.82
CA GLU A 201 -5.38 -18.11 -0.61
C GLU A 201 -4.23 -17.65 -1.52
N LEU A 202 -3.15 -17.14 -0.94
CA LEU A 202 -1.98 -16.58 -1.63
C LEU A 202 -0.93 -17.63 -2.05
N GLY A 203 -1.13 -18.91 -1.73
CA GLY A 203 -0.30 -20.01 -2.26
C GLY A 203 -0.50 -20.29 -3.75
N ASN A 204 -1.28 -19.46 -4.45
CA ASN A 204 -1.62 -19.57 -5.87
C ASN A 204 -1.04 -18.43 -6.73
N ASP A 205 -0.18 -17.56 -6.17
CA ASP A 205 0.58 -16.52 -6.90
C ASP A 205 2.01 -17.02 -7.20
#